data_AF-A0A419VV00-F1
#
_entry.id   AF-A0A419VV00-F1
#
_cell.length_a   1.000
_cell.length_b   1.000
_cell.length_c   1.000
_cell.angle_alpha   90.00
_cell.angle_beta   90.00
_cell.angle_gamma   90.00
#
_symmetry.space_group_name_H-M   'P 1'
#
loop_
_entity.id
_entity.type
_entity.pdbx_description
1 polymer ?
#
loop_
_entity_poly.entity_id
_entity_poly.type
_entity_poly.pdbx_seq_one_letter_code
_entity_poly.pdbx_strand_id
1 'polypeptide(L)'
;MIDKIADLFRSSEEVPDLLEVLGLEGGYLELSEEEQEKLYEYSTAVGTGGKFNQLDQSVTSTSQTQQGYLKGVGSSAVSSKDYDFAEKVLLKALEAEDDNPTDRHFVYNSLIDLYYKQRDYRDDAIEKCIQYCKEDIEIVDDFLDEWKQEYGGELPNIPSFKRMAIIYEKQGRYEEALEVCEMALDRGLDDGTKGGFEGRKERVQNKMDE
;
A
#
# COMPACT_ATOMS: atom_id res chain seq x y z
N MET A 1 -3.43 -39.01 25.33
CA MET A 1 -4.72 -38.42 25.73
C MET A 1 -4.51 -36.95 26.10
N ILE A 2 -3.81 -36.22 25.24
CA ILE A 2 -3.40 -34.82 25.40
C ILE A 2 -3.70 -34.14 24.05
N ASP A 3 -4.93 -34.28 23.56
CA ASP A 3 -5.30 -33.85 22.20
C ASP A 3 -6.79 -33.46 22.08
N LYS A 4 -7.42 -33.01 23.18
CA LYS A 4 -8.82 -32.56 23.14
C LYS A 4 -9.13 -31.34 24.03
N ILE A 5 -8.11 -30.67 24.57
CA ILE A 5 -8.32 -29.48 25.42
C ILE A 5 -7.89 -28.18 24.73
N ALA A 6 -7.14 -28.25 23.62
CA ALA A 6 -6.87 -27.07 22.78
C ALA A 6 -8.05 -26.66 21.88
N ASP A 7 -9.01 -27.57 21.65
CA ASP A 7 -10.22 -27.33 20.85
C ASP A 7 -11.43 -26.88 21.68
N LEU A 8 -11.26 -26.59 22.98
CA LEU A 8 -12.38 -26.28 23.89
C LEU A 8 -12.51 -24.78 24.23
N PHE A 9 -11.78 -23.89 23.52
CA PHE A 9 -11.93 -22.43 23.58
C PHE A 9 -12.15 -21.78 22.21
N ARG A 10 -12.37 -22.54 21.13
CA ARG A 10 -12.88 -21.98 19.87
C ARG A 10 -14.40 -22.03 19.90
N SER A 11 -15.00 -21.17 20.70
CA SER A 11 -16.44 -20.92 20.69
C SER A 11 -16.68 -19.42 20.57
N SER A 12 -17.24 -18.99 19.44
CA SER A 12 -17.77 -17.66 19.09
C SER A 12 -16.82 -16.46 19.16
N GLU A 13 -16.56 -15.83 18.01
CA GLU A 13 -16.72 -14.38 17.79
C GLU A 13 -16.17 -13.42 18.87
N GLU A 14 -14.98 -13.63 19.42
CA GLU A 14 -14.33 -12.57 20.20
C GLU A 14 -13.50 -11.71 19.24
N VAL A 15 -13.97 -10.50 18.99
CA VAL A 15 -13.26 -9.52 18.16
C VAL A 15 -11.97 -9.16 18.90
N PRO A 16 -10.79 -9.23 18.24
CA PRO A 16 -9.54 -8.82 18.88
C PRO A 16 -9.60 -7.39 19.41
N ASP A 17 -9.11 -7.16 20.63
CA ASP A 17 -9.08 -5.86 21.32
C ASP A 17 -8.63 -4.71 20.40
N LEU A 18 -7.59 -4.93 19.59
CA LEU A 18 -7.07 -3.93 18.67
C LEU A 18 -8.10 -3.51 17.61
N LEU A 19 -8.87 -4.45 17.07
CA LEU A 19 -9.88 -4.13 16.07
C LEU A 19 -11.02 -3.33 16.69
N GLU A 20 -11.44 -3.63 17.91
CA GLU A 20 -12.45 -2.82 18.62
C GLU A 20 -11.95 -1.38 18.88
N VAL A 21 -10.70 -1.23 19.35
CA VAL A 21 -10.09 0.08 19.58
C VAL A 21 -9.97 0.90 18.29
N LEU A 22 -9.76 0.23 17.15
CA LEU A 22 -9.68 0.84 15.82
C LEU A 22 -11.06 1.03 15.14
N GLY A 23 -12.17 0.64 15.77
CA GLY A 23 -13.50 0.72 15.17
C GLY A 23 -13.68 -0.21 13.96
N LEU A 24 -13.00 -1.35 13.93
CA LEU A 24 -13.00 -2.32 12.84
C LEU A 24 -13.83 -3.58 13.14
N GLU A 25 -14.49 -3.65 14.30
CA GLU A 25 -15.26 -4.81 14.74
C GLU A 25 -16.38 -5.18 13.76
N GLY A 26 -17.10 -4.19 13.23
CA GLY A 26 -18.18 -4.42 12.27
C GLY A 26 -17.64 -5.06 10.98
N GLY A 27 -16.56 -4.50 10.43
CA GLY A 27 -15.93 -5.04 9.23
C GLY A 27 -15.32 -6.44 9.43
N TYR A 28 -14.79 -6.71 10.62
CA TYR A 28 -14.25 -8.03 10.98
C TYR A 28 -15.32 -9.12 11.04
N LEU A 29 -16.48 -8.82 11.62
CA LEU A 29 -17.61 -9.76 11.74
C LEU A 29 -18.26 -10.07 10.37
N GLU A 30 -18.06 -9.22 9.37
CA GLU A 30 -18.50 -9.47 8.00
C GLU A 30 -17.53 -10.35 7.18
N LEU A 31 -16.30 -10.57 7.67
CA LEU A 31 -15.32 -11.44 7.01
C LEU A 31 -15.71 -12.92 7.14
N SER A 32 -15.36 -13.72 6.13
CA SER A 32 -15.43 -15.18 6.25
C SER A 32 -14.38 -15.71 7.25
N GLU A 33 -14.55 -16.94 7.75
CA GLU A 33 -13.55 -17.57 8.63
C GLU A 33 -12.14 -17.58 7.99
N GLU A 34 -12.04 -17.87 6.68
CA GLU A 34 -10.78 -17.83 5.93
C GLU A 34 -10.18 -16.41 5.91
N GLU A 35 -11.01 -15.39 5.73
CA GLU A 35 -10.55 -14.00 5.69
C GLU A 35 -10.14 -13.50 7.08
N GLN A 36 -10.80 -13.96 8.15
CA GLN A 36 -10.38 -13.68 9.53
C GLN A 36 -9.03 -14.34 9.84
N GLU A 37 -8.81 -15.58 9.37
CA GLU A 37 -7.51 -16.25 9.49
C GLU A 37 -6.41 -15.50 8.73
N LYS A 38 -6.69 -15.02 7.52
CA LYS A 38 -5.74 -14.19 6.74
C LYS A 38 -5.47 -12.84 7.39
N LEU A 39 -6.50 -12.18 7.92
CA LEU A 39 -6.33 -10.92 8.67
C LEU A 39 -5.37 -11.15 9.84
N TYR A 40 -5.57 -12.23 10.59
CA TYR A 40 -4.69 -12.63 11.68
C TYR A 40 -3.28 -12.92 11.19
N GLU A 41 -3.11 -13.75 10.15
CA GLU A 41 -1.80 -14.09 9.57
C GLU A 41 -1.00 -12.83 9.19
N TYR A 42 -1.65 -11.85 8.57
CA TYR A 42 -1.00 -10.65 8.05
C TYR A 42 -0.93 -9.48 9.03
N SER A 43 -1.46 -9.62 10.24
CA SER A 43 -1.38 -8.62 11.32
C SER A 43 -0.04 -8.60 12.07
N THR A 44 1.03 -9.16 11.48
CA THR A 44 2.33 -9.23 12.14
C THR A 44 3.15 -7.94 12.01
N ALA A 45 3.77 -7.51 13.11
CA ALA A 45 4.66 -6.36 13.18
C ALA A 45 6.04 -6.77 13.72
N VAL A 46 7.05 -5.92 13.51
CA VAL A 46 8.39 -6.09 14.09
C VAL A 46 8.63 -4.97 15.09
N GLY A 47 8.92 -5.35 16.34
CA GLY A 47 9.26 -4.42 17.41
C GLY A 47 10.59 -4.78 18.09
N THR A 48 10.88 -4.13 19.21
CA THR A 48 12.09 -4.33 20.02
C THR A 48 12.26 -5.78 20.52
N GLY A 49 11.18 -6.54 20.62
CA GLY A 49 11.17 -7.97 20.99
C GLY A 49 11.17 -8.95 19.81
N GLY A 50 11.29 -8.47 18.58
CA GLY A 50 11.17 -9.28 17.36
C GLY A 50 9.78 -9.22 16.73
N LYS A 51 9.46 -10.24 15.94
CA LYS A 51 8.18 -10.35 15.23
C LYS A 51 7.08 -10.79 16.20
N PHE A 52 5.94 -10.11 16.18
CA PHE A 52 4.75 -10.45 16.97
C PHE A 52 3.48 -10.23 16.16
N ASN A 53 2.36 -10.85 16.58
CA ASN A 53 1.05 -10.56 16.01
C ASN A 53 0.39 -9.44 16.82
N GLN A 54 -0.10 -8.40 16.13
CA GLN A 54 -0.78 -7.28 16.75
C GLN A 54 -2.14 -7.69 17.36
N LEU A 55 -2.82 -8.70 16.79
CA LEU A 55 -4.12 -9.16 17.27
C LEU A 55 -4.04 -10.05 18.52
N ASP A 56 -2.85 -10.52 18.89
CA ASP A 56 -2.62 -11.26 20.15
C ASP A 56 -2.47 -10.32 21.36
N GLN A 57 -2.32 -9.02 21.13
CA GLN A 57 -2.05 -8.06 22.18
C GLN A 57 -3.36 -7.59 22.80
N SER A 58 -3.48 -7.71 24.13
CA SER A 58 -4.57 -7.04 24.84
C SER A 58 -4.27 -5.54 24.94
N VAL A 59 -5.12 -4.73 24.32
CA VAL A 59 -4.94 -3.29 24.19
C VAL A 59 -6.22 -2.55 24.54
N THR A 60 -6.10 -1.42 25.22
CA THR A 60 -7.24 -0.55 25.55
C THR A 60 -7.18 0.80 24.85
N SER A 61 -6.08 1.06 24.15
CA SER A 61 -5.84 2.25 23.33
C SER A 61 -4.66 2.01 22.39
N THR A 62 -4.64 2.67 21.23
CA THR A 62 -3.50 2.69 20.31
C THR A 62 -3.34 4.07 19.69
N SER A 63 -2.13 4.40 19.25
CA SER A 63 -1.87 5.57 18.39
C SER A 63 -1.88 5.23 16.90
N GLN A 64 -2.03 3.94 16.56
CA GLN A 64 -2.16 3.49 15.18
C GLN A 64 -3.51 3.93 14.63
N THR A 65 -3.52 4.42 13.40
CA THR A 65 -4.74 4.74 12.65
C THR A 65 -5.38 3.46 12.09
N GLN A 66 -6.68 3.50 11.87
CA GLN A 66 -7.43 2.47 11.14
C GLN A 66 -6.81 2.26 9.75
N GLN A 67 -6.57 3.36 9.02
CA GLN A 67 -5.91 3.32 7.70
C GLN A 67 -4.51 2.70 7.79
N GLY A 68 -3.70 3.12 8.76
CA GLY A 68 -2.33 2.64 8.94
C GLY A 68 -2.25 1.15 9.30
N TYR A 69 -3.15 0.65 10.15
CA TYR A 69 -3.26 -0.78 10.46
C TYR A 69 -3.63 -1.60 9.21
N LEU A 70 -4.72 -1.24 8.53
CA LEU A 70 -5.18 -1.95 7.33
C LEU A 70 -4.14 -1.91 6.21
N LYS A 71 -3.45 -0.77 6.02
CA LYS A 71 -2.30 -0.66 5.12
C LYS A 71 -1.20 -1.65 5.47
N GLY A 72 -0.87 -1.81 6.76
CA GLY A 72 0.14 -2.75 7.23
C GLY A 72 -0.21 -4.21 6.91
N VAL A 73 -1.46 -4.60 7.18
CA VAL A 73 -2.01 -5.92 6.81
C VAL A 73 -1.94 -6.13 5.30
N GLY A 74 -2.50 -5.20 4.52
CA GLY A 74 -2.55 -5.30 3.06
C GLY A 74 -1.16 -5.39 2.43
N SER A 75 -0.20 -4.59 2.90
CA SER A 75 1.20 -4.64 2.42
C SER A 75 1.88 -5.98 2.74
N SER A 76 1.56 -6.58 3.89
CA SER A 76 2.05 -7.91 4.27
C SER A 76 1.46 -9.00 3.36
N ALA A 77 0.17 -8.91 3.05
CA ALA A 77 -0.51 -9.79 2.09
C ALA A 77 0.07 -9.66 0.67
N VAL A 78 0.35 -8.43 0.19
CA VAL A 78 1.05 -8.19 -1.09
C VAL A 78 2.41 -8.87 -1.11
N SER A 79 3.15 -8.81 -0.01
CA SER A 79 4.47 -9.44 0.11
C SER A 79 4.39 -10.97 0.06
N SER A 80 3.32 -11.53 0.61
CA SER A 80 2.98 -12.97 0.55
C SER A 80 2.34 -13.40 -0.77
N LYS A 81 2.06 -12.46 -1.68
CA LYS A 81 1.35 -12.66 -2.96
C LYS A 81 -0.10 -13.13 -2.82
N ASP A 82 -0.72 -12.90 -1.67
CA ASP A 82 -2.17 -13.07 -1.49
C ASP A 82 -2.87 -11.79 -1.99
N TYR A 83 -2.88 -11.64 -3.31
CA TYR A 83 -3.30 -10.38 -3.93
C TYR A 83 -4.80 -10.12 -3.81
N ASP A 84 -5.63 -11.16 -3.77
CA ASP A 84 -7.09 -10.99 -3.65
C ASP A 84 -7.46 -10.45 -2.26
N PHE A 85 -6.87 -11.04 -1.21
CA PHE A 85 -7.05 -10.53 0.15
C PHE A 85 -6.40 -9.16 0.34
N ALA A 86 -5.19 -8.96 -0.20
CA ALA A 86 -4.51 -7.67 -0.15
C ALA A 86 -5.33 -6.55 -0.78
N GLU A 87 -5.89 -6.77 -1.97
CA GLU A 87 -6.75 -5.79 -2.65
C GLU A 87 -7.97 -5.45 -1.78
N LYS A 88 -8.67 -6.46 -1.25
CA LYS A 88 -9.83 -6.25 -0.36
C LYS A 88 -9.48 -5.36 0.85
N VAL A 89 -8.38 -5.66 1.54
CA VAL A 89 -7.95 -4.92 2.74
C VAL A 89 -7.47 -3.51 2.40
N LEU A 90 -6.70 -3.34 1.32
CA LEU A 90 -6.19 -2.04 0.91
C LEU A 90 -7.32 -1.12 0.42
N LEU A 91 -8.32 -1.66 -0.28
CA LEU A 91 -9.52 -0.90 -0.62
C LEU A 91 -10.29 -0.48 0.64
N LYS A 92 -10.39 -1.37 1.64
CA LYS A 92 -10.98 -1.00 2.93
C LYS A 92 -10.19 0.09 3.65
N ALA A 93 -8.87 0.11 3.51
CA ALA A 93 -8.02 1.17 4.07
C ALA A 93 -8.31 2.55 3.45
N LEU A 94 -8.69 2.61 2.17
CA LEU A 94 -9.12 3.85 1.51
C LEU A 94 -10.47 4.37 2.02
N GLU A 95 -11.27 3.52 2.68
CA GLU A 95 -12.56 3.88 3.29
C GLU A 95 -12.43 4.28 4.78
N ALA A 96 -11.22 4.28 5.33
CA ALA A 96 -11.00 4.56 6.75
C ALA A 96 -11.43 5.98 7.16
N GLU A 97 -11.96 6.13 8.38
CA GLU A 97 -12.47 7.41 8.88
C GLU A 97 -11.34 8.39 9.27
N ASP A 98 -10.14 7.88 9.55
CA ASP A 98 -8.97 8.62 10.05
C ASP A 98 -7.89 8.83 8.98
N ASP A 99 -8.33 9.01 7.74
CA ASP A 99 -7.49 9.21 6.58
C ASP A 99 -6.54 10.43 6.69
N ASN A 100 -5.31 10.23 6.21
CA ASN A 100 -4.31 11.30 6.05
C ASN A 100 -3.46 11.07 4.78
N PRO A 101 -2.90 12.15 4.18
CA PRO A 101 -2.06 12.06 2.98
C PRO A 101 -0.93 11.03 3.07
N THR A 102 -0.26 10.93 4.22
CA THR A 102 0.84 9.99 4.44
C THR A 102 0.40 8.53 4.38
N ASP A 103 -0.59 8.14 5.17
CA ASP A 103 -1.11 6.76 5.15
C ASP A 103 -1.74 6.43 3.80
N ARG A 104 -2.48 7.37 3.19
CA ARG A 104 -3.07 7.22 1.86
C ARG A 104 -2.02 6.98 0.77
N HIS A 105 -0.92 7.74 0.77
CA HIS A 105 0.23 7.52 -0.12
C HIS A 105 0.76 6.09 0.00
N PHE A 106 0.89 5.57 1.22
CA PHE A 106 1.36 4.21 1.42
C PHE A 106 0.33 3.13 1.04
N VAL A 107 -0.98 3.39 1.18
CA VAL A 107 -2.02 2.51 0.64
C VAL A 107 -1.93 2.44 -0.88
N TYR A 108 -1.81 3.59 -1.56
CA TYR A 108 -1.65 3.63 -3.02
C TYR A 108 -0.38 2.94 -3.48
N ASN A 109 0.75 3.12 -2.81
CA ASN A 109 1.97 2.37 -3.12
C ASN A 109 1.76 0.85 -3.10
N SER A 110 1.06 0.35 -2.10
CA SER A 110 0.77 -1.08 -1.98
C SER A 110 -0.19 -1.58 -3.06
N LEU A 111 -1.21 -0.79 -3.44
CA LEU A 111 -2.08 -1.09 -4.58
C LEU A 111 -1.30 -1.06 -5.90
N ILE A 112 -0.46 -0.05 -6.13
CA ILE A 112 0.40 0.06 -7.31
C ILE A 112 1.32 -1.15 -7.41
N ASP A 113 1.97 -1.56 -6.33
CA ASP A 113 2.85 -2.74 -6.33
C ASP A 113 2.06 -4.03 -6.59
N LEU A 114 0.89 -4.19 -5.96
CA LEU A 114 -0.04 -5.28 -6.21
C LEU A 114 -0.36 -5.37 -7.71
N TYR A 115 -0.95 -4.34 -8.31
CA TYR A 115 -1.37 -4.41 -9.70
C TYR A 115 -0.18 -4.48 -10.67
N TYR A 116 0.91 -3.76 -10.39
CA TYR A 116 2.09 -3.84 -11.25
C TYR A 116 2.72 -5.23 -11.24
N LYS A 117 2.70 -5.96 -10.12
CA LYS A 117 3.11 -7.36 -10.06
C LYS A 117 2.16 -8.27 -10.85
N GLN A 118 0.87 -7.91 -10.95
CA GLN A 118 -0.15 -8.66 -11.69
C GLN A 118 -0.30 -8.31 -13.18
N ARG A 119 0.43 -7.31 -13.67
CA ARG A 119 0.28 -6.72 -15.01
C ARG A 119 0.34 -7.69 -16.21
N ASP A 120 0.99 -8.84 -16.06
CA ASP A 120 1.23 -9.78 -17.16
C ASP A 120 0.15 -10.90 -17.19
N TYR A 121 -0.74 -10.97 -16.20
CA TYR A 121 -1.72 -12.07 -16.04
C TYR A 121 -3.12 -11.66 -15.59
N ARG A 122 -3.32 -10.41 -15.16
CA ARG A 122 -4.65 -9.87 -14.79
C ARG A 122 -5.02 -8.73 -15.75
N ASP A 123 -6.16 -8.86 -16.41
CA ASP A 123 -6.55 -8.01 -17.55
C ASP A 123 -6.66 -6.51 -17.19
N ASP A 124 -7.19 -6.17 -16.03
CA ASP A 124 -7.37 -4.80 -15.53
C ASP A 124 -6.15 -4.26 -14.76
N ALA A 125 -5.09 -5.06 -14.57
CA ALA A 125 -3.99 -4.69 -13.68
C ALA A 125 -3.20 -3.47 -14.17
N ILE A 126 -2.97 -3.32 -15.48
CA ILE A 126 -2.31 -2.12 -16.00
C ILE A 126 -3.18 -0.88 -15.80
N GLU A 127 -4.48 -0.97 -16.06
CA GLU A 127 -5.42 0.14 -15.90
C GLU A 127 -5.51 0.58 -14.44
N LYS A 128 -5.68 -0.37 -13.52
CA LYS A 128 -5.69 -0.12 -12.07
C LYS A 128 -4.37 0.43 -11.55
N CYS A 129 -3.24 -0.06 -12.04
CA CYS A 129 -1.94 0.48 -11.69
C CYS A 129 -1.80 1.96 -12.11
N ILE A 130 -2.24 2.31 -13.33
CA ILE A 130 -2.28 3.71 -13.78
C ILE A 130 -3.24 4.53 -12.92
N GLN A 131 -4.42 4.01 -12.61
CA GLN A 131 -5.41 4.67 -11.76
C GLN A 131 -4.79 5.08 -10.42
N TYR A 132 -4.23 4.14 -9.66
CA TYR A 132 -3.65 4.45 -8.36
C TYR A 132 -2.35 5.25 -8.46
N CYS A 133 -1.59 5.16 -9.55
CA CYS A 133 -0.48 6.10 -9.77
C CYS A 133 -0.98 7.54 -9.90
N LYS A 134 -2.10 7.77 -10.61
CA LYS A 134 -2.68 9.12 -10.74
C LYS A 134 -3.21 9.63 -9.41
N GLU A 135 -3.97 8.81 -8.69
CA GLU A 135 -4.52 9.17 -7.38
C GLU A 135 -3.41 9.49 -6.35
N ASP A 136 -2.28 8.75 -6.40
CA ASP A 136 -1.10 9.04 -5.58
C ASP A 136 -0.41 10.36 -5.95
N ILE A 137 -0.30 10.63 -7.26
CA ILE A 137 0.29 11.88 -7.77
C ILE A 137 -0.60 13.09 -7.46
N GLU A 138 -1.92 12.92 -7.42
CA GLU A 138 -2.86 13.99 -7.06
C GLU A 138 -2.69 14.48 -5.63
N ILE A 139 -2.30 13.61 -4.69
CA ILE A 139 -2.08 13.95 -3.28
C ILE A 139 -0.61 14.27 -2.95
N VAL A 140 0.28 14.25 -3.94
CA VAL A 140 1.73 14.24 -3.71
C VAL A 140 2.22 15.48 -2.97
N ASP A 141 1.64 16.65 -3.25
CA ASP A 141 2.09 17.91 -2.65
C ASP A 141 1.71 17.95 -1.16
N ASP A 142 0.51 17.47 -0.80
CA ASP A 142 0.07 17.33 0.59
C ASP A 142 0.96 16.32 1.34
N PHE A 143 1.26 15.18 0.71
CA PHE A 143 2.18 14.18 1.27
C PHE A 143 3.59 14.73 1.49
N LEU A 144 4.14 15.46 0.52
CA LEU A 144 5.47 16.06 0.63
C LEU A 144 5.55 17.12 1.73
N ASP A 145 4.47 17.88 1.93
CA ASP A 145 4.39 18.87 3.01
C ASP A 145 4.35 18.21 4.40
N GLU A 146 3.62 17.11 4.58
CA GLU A 146 3.64 16.30 5.81
C GLU A 146 5.01 15.65 6.04
N TRP A 147 5.54 14.98 5.00
CA TRP A 147 6.84 14.32 5.04
C TRP A 147 7.94 15.28 5.46
N LYS A 148 7.92 16.51 4.94
CA LYS A 148 8.90 17.54 5.28
C LYS A 148 8.81 17.98 6.74
N GLN A 149 7.62 18.00 7.33
CA GLN A 149 7.44 18.35 8.74
C GLN A 149 8.00 17.27 9.66
N GLU A 150 7.85 16.00 9.29
CA GLU A 150 8.28 14.86 10.11
C GLU A 150 9.77 14.51 9.90
N TYR A 151 10.25 14.50 8.65
CA TYR A 151 11.58 14.02 8.27
C TYR A 151 12.53 15.13 7.79
N GLY A 152 12.07 16.38 7.69
CA GLY A 152 12.89 17.51 7.28
C GLY A 152 13.09 17.62 5.76
N GLY A 153 14.31 17.90 5.31
CA GLY A 153 14.57 18.23 3.89
C GLY A 153 14.83 17.05 2.95
N GLU A 154 14.82 15.81 3.45
CA GLU A 154 15.08 14.63 2.61
C GLU A 154 13.79 14.21 1.88
N LEU A 155 13.86 14.11 0.55
CA LEU A 155 12.71 13.72 -0.26
C LEU A 155 12.49 12.21 -0.23
N PRO A 156 11.22 11.75 -0.10
CA PRO A 156 10.90 10.33 -0.16
C PRO A 156 11.04 9.80 -1.59
N ASN A 157 11.15 8.47 -1.72
CA ASN A 157 10.90 7.83 -3.00
C ASN A 157 9.39 7.79 -3.23
N ILE A 158 8.95 8.22 -4.41
CA ILE A 158 7.54 8.19 -4.82
C ILE A 158 7.39 7.30 -6.06
N PRO A 159 7.14 5.98 -5.88
CA PRO A 159 7.12 4.99 -6.96
C PRO A 159 6.09 5.24 -8.06
N SER A 160 4.99 5.95 -7.78
CA SER A 160 3.89 6.20 -8.72
C SER A 160 4.36 6.88 -10.01
N PHE A 161 5.18 7.93 -9.92
CA PHE A 161 5.78 8.58 -11.09
C PHE A 161 6.59 7.60 -11.94
N LYS A 162 7.47 6.83 -11.30
CA LYS A 162 8.32 5.86 -12.00
C LYS A 162 7.48 4.79 -12.69
N ARG A 163 6.49 4.24 -11.99
CA ARG A 163 5.62 3.17 -12.50
C ARG A 163 4.79 3.67 -13.67
N MET A 164 4.17 4.82 -13.55
CA MET A 164 3.36 5.42 -14.60
C MET A 164 4.19 5.74 -15.85
N ALA A 165 5.38 6.34 -15.68
CA ALA A 165 6.27 6.62 -16.80
C ALA A 165 6.74 5.33 -17.51
N ILE A 166 7.04 4.25 -16.78
CA ILE A 166 7.37 2.94 -17.39
C ILE A 166 6.19 2.39 -18.20
N ILE A 167 4.98 2.48 -17.66
CA ILE A 167 3.78 1.94 -18.31
C ILE A 167 3.49 2.72 -19.59
N TYR A 168 3.48 4.05 -19.52
CA TYR A 168 3.28 4.91 -20.69
C TYR A 168 4.37 4.71 -21.76
N GLU A 169 5.64 4.64 -21.36
CA GLU A 169 6.75 4.33 -22.26
C GLU A 169 6.54 2.99 -22.99
N LYS A 170 6.10 1.95 -22.28
CA LYS A 170 5.79 0.63 -22.88
C LYS A 170 4.58 0.63 -23.80
N GLN A 171 3.62 1.54 -23.58
CA GLN A 171 2.44 1.71 -24.41
C GLN A 171 2.70 2.60 -25.65
N GLY A 172 3.92 3.11 -25.85
CA GLY A 172 4.22 4.08 -26.90
C GLY A 172 3.64 5.47 -26.64
N ARG A 173 3.15 5.71 -25.41
CA ARG A 173 2.57 6.95 -24.93
C ARG A 173 3.67 7.88 -24.44
N TYR A 174 4.55 8.27 -25.36
CA TYR A 174 5.81 8.92 -25.01
C TYR A 174 5.60 10.34 -24.48
N GLU A 175 4.64 11.09 -25.01
CA GLU A 175 4.29 12.42 -24.52
C GLU A 175 3.85 12.36 -23.05
N GLU A 176 2.96 11.43 -22.70
CA GLU A 176 2.54 11.27 -21.31
C GLU A 176 3.68 10.74 -20.42
N ALA A 177 4.56 9.87 -20.94
CA ALA A 177 5.72 9.42 -20.19
C ALA A 177 6.69 10.58 -19.87
N LEU A 178 6.86 11.55 -20.78
CA LEU A 178 7.66 12.76 -20.56
C LEU A 178 7.01 13.67 -19.53
N GLU A 179 5.71 13.92 -19.64
CA GLU A 179 4.97 14.76 -18.69
C GLU A 179 5.13 14.24 -17.26
N VAL A 180 5.03 12.91 -17.05
CA VAL A 180 5.23 12.30 -15.73
C VAL A 180 6.64 12.49 -15.20
N CYS A 181 7.66 12.38 -16.05
CA CYS A 181 9.04 12.67 -15.65
C CYS A 181 9.22 14.14 -15.26
N GLU A 182 8.63 15.06 -16.02
CA GLU A 182 8.69 16.50 -15.75
C GLU A 182 8.01 16.86 -14.44
N MET A 183 6.81 16.32 -14.17
CA MET A 183 6.12 16.52 -12.90
C MET A 183 6.95 16.08 -11.68
N ALA A 184 7.72 14.99 -11.82
CA ALA A 184 8.60 14.50 -10.76
C ALA A 184 9.84 15.39 -10.58
N LEU A 185 10.45 15.82 -11.69
CA LEU A 185 11.62 16.69 -11.70
C LEU A 185 11.30 18.08 -11.14
N ASP A 186 10.13 18.63 -11.44
CA ASP A 186 9.65 19.92 -10.90
C ASP A 186 9.53 19.89 -9.37
N ARG A 187 9.33 18.70 -8.79
CA ARG A 187 9.29 18.45 -7.33
C ARG A 187 10.64 18.03 -6.75
N GLY A 188 11.69 17.96 -7.57
CA GLY A 188 13.03 17.51 -7.16
C GLY A 188 13.13 16.01 -6.86
N LEU A 189 12.16 15.21 -7.28
CA LEU A 189 12.12 13.77 -7.01
C LEU A 189 13.11 13.00 -7.89
N ASP A 190 13.55 11.85 -7.40
CA ASP A 190 14.38 10.89 -8.14
C ASP A 190 13.67 9.52 -8.24
N ASP A 191 13.96 8.74 -9.30
CA ASP A 191 13.31 7.44 -9.53
C ASP A 191 14.09 6.24 -8.93
N GLY A 192 15.17 6.52 -8.19
CA GLY A 192 16.05 5.55 -7.53
C GLY A 192 16.96 4.78 -8.49
N THR A 193 17.03 5.18 -9.77
CA THR A 193 17.96 4.60 -10.75
C THR A 193 19.15 5.53 -10.98
N LYS A 194 20.24 4.99 -11.55
CA LYS A 194 21.46 5.78 -11.83
C LYS A 194 21.19 7.05 -12.67
N GLY A 195 20.19 7.01 -13.55
CA GLY A 195 19.84 8.14 -14.42
C GLY A 195 18.70 9.00 -13.89
N GLY A 196 18.00 8.58 -12.84
CA GLY A 196 16.81 9.27 -12.35
C GLY A 196 15.73 9.48 -13.42
N PHE A 197 14.87 10.47 -13.18
CA PHE A 197 13.88 10.91 -14.17
C PHE A 197 14.52 11.59 -15.39
N GLU A 198 15.68 12.24 -15.25
CA GLU A 198 16.39 12.86 -16.39
C GLU A 198 16.82 11.82 -17.45
N GLY A 199 17.48 10.73 -17.02
CA GLY A 199 17.87 9.65 -17.92
C GLY A 199 16.68 8.87 -18.48
N ARG A 200 15.55 8.87 -17.79
CA ARG A 200 14.28 8.35 -18.33
C ARG A 200 13.74 9.27 -19.43
N LYS A 201 13.72 10.58 -19.19
CA LYS A 201 13.29 11.60 -20.14
C LYS A 201 14.10 11.53 -21.43
N GLU A 202 15.44 11.50 -21.33
CA GLU A 202 16.34 11.37 -22.48
C GLU A 202 16.06 10.09 -23.29
N ARG A 203 15.88 8.94 -22.62
CA ARG A 203 15.54 7.68 -23.29
C ARG A 203 14.20 7.73 -24.01
N VAL A 204 13.19 8.36 -23.41
CA VAL A 204 11.86 8.49 -24.02
C VAL A 204 11.91 9.43 -25.22
N GLN A 205 12.63 10.55 -25.13
CA GLN A 205 12.83 11.49 -26.25
C GLN A 205 13.50 10.81 -27.45
N ASN A 206 14.56 10.04 -27.23
CA ASN A 206 15.23 9.32 -28.31
C ASN A 206 14.28 8.36 -29.06
N LYS A 207 13.31 7.75 -28.37
CA LYS A 207 12.31 6.86 -28.98
C LYS A 207 11.21 7.60 -29.76
N MET A 208 11.01 8.89 -29.50
CA MET A 208 10.06 9.71 -30.27
C MET A 208 10.65 10.14 -31.62
N ASP A 209 11.98 10.22 -31.70
CA ASP A 209 12.71 10.64 -32.89
C ASP A 209 13.06 9.47 -33.84
N GLU A 210 12.80 8.22 -33.43
CA GLU A 210 12.98 6.97 -34.20
C GLU A 210 11.76 6.61 -35.07
#